data_AF-A0AAJ7IZX6-F1
#
_entry.id   AF-A0AAJ7IZX6-F1
#
_cell.length_a   1.000
_cell.length_b   1.000
_cell.length_c   1.000
_cell.angle_alpha   90.00
_cell.angle_beta   90.00
_cell.angle_gamma   90.00
#
_symmetry.space_group_name_H-M   'P 1'
#
loop_
_entity.id
_entity.type
_entity.pdbx_description
1 polymer ?
#
loop_
_entity_poly.entity_id
_entity_poly.type
_entity_poly.pdbx_seq_one_letter_code
_entity_poly.pdbx_strand_id
1 'polypeptide(L)'
;MRSLSYVTAKQIAEAIQKNSENMEARLVTRNKFNQEYLVKLVHTGNNDTEDMPEYLPEEDEQEDEKEGVVSLLTGLRQGASSLYKSTTEFLQNSFYW
;
A
#
# COMPACT_ATOMS: atom_id res chain seq x y z
N MET A 1 -5.69 -27.51 41.08
CA MET A 1 -5.42 -26.16 40.55
C MET A 1 -5.19 -26.31 39.05
N ARG A 2 -6.08 -25.79 38.18
CA ARG A 2 -5.87 -25.84 36.72
C ARG A 2 -4.96 -24.67 36.34
N SER A 3 -3.74 -24.96 35.91
CA SER A 3 -2.83 -23.97 35.31
C SER A 3 -3.36 -23.63 33.91
N LEU A 4 -3.65 -22.36 33.65
CA LEU A 4 -3.85 -21.87 32.29
C LEU A 4 -2.46 -21.76 31.64
N SER A 5 -2.16 -22.67 30.74
CA SER A 5 -0.97 -22.57 29.90
C SER A 5 -1.06 -21.30 29.06
N TYR A 6 -0.17 -20.35 29.30
CA TYR A 6 -0.07 -19.13 28.51
C TYR A 6 0.43 -19.48 27.10
N VAL A 7 -0.40 -19.20 26.10
CA VAL A 7 -0.05 -19.35 24.69
C VAL A 7 0.25 -17.97 24.11
N THR A 8 1.39 -17.83 23.45
CA THR A 8 1.82 -16.58 22.82
C THR A 8 1.42 -16.53 21.35
N ALA A 9 1.23 -15.32 20.81
CA ALA A 9 0.90 -15.14 19.39
C ALA A 9 1.97 -15.73 18.46
N LYS A 10 3.25 -15.71 18.88
CA LYS A 10 4.36 -16.33 18.14
C LYS A 10 4.20 -17.85 18.04
N GLN A 11 3.87 -18.52 19.14
CA GLN A 11 3.64 -19.97 19.14
C GLN A 11 2.47 -20.37 18.24
N ILE A 12 1.42 -19.55 18.17
CA ILE A 12 0.29 -19.78 17.25
C ILE A 12 0.75 -19.62 15.81
N ALA A 13 1.49 -18.56 15.50
CA ALA A 13 2.02 -18.31 14.16
C ALA A 13 2.95 -19.43 13.67
N GLU A 14 3.85 -19.91 14.54
CA GLU A 14 4.73 -21.06 14.26
C GLU A 14 3.93 -22.35 14.03
N ALA A 15 2.89 -22.59 14.83
CA ALA A 15 2.03 -23.76 14.66
C ALA A 15 1.23 -23.71 13.34
N ILE A 16 0.75 -22.54 12.92
CA ILE A 16 0.05 -22.38 11.63
C ILE A 16 1.03 -22.65 10.48
N GLN A 17 2.20 -22.02 10.50
CA GLN A 17 3.21 -22.22 9.45
C GLN A 17 3.63 -23.68 9.31
N LYS A 18 3.75 -24.41 10.42
CA LYS A 18 4.11 -25.83 10.40
C LYS A 18 3.01 -26.72 9.80
N ASN A 19 1.74 -26.38 9.98
CA ASN A 19 0.60 -27.21 9.58
C ASN A 19 -0.07 -26.76 8.28
N SER A 20 0.35 -25.64 7.69
CA SER A 20 -0.28 -25.06 6.52
C SER A 20 0.77 -24.43 5.61
N GLU A 21 0.93 -25.01 4.42
CA GLU A 21 1.91 -24.54 3.43
C GLU A 21 1.49 -23.21 2.76
N ASN A 22 0.18 -22.93 2.71
CA ASN A 22 -0.40 -21.79 1.99
C ASN A 22 -0.99 -20.70 2.91
N MET A 23 -0.67 -20.71 4.20
CA MET A 23 -1.19 -19.72 5.16
C MET A 23 -0.06 -18.99 5.88
N GLU A 24 -0.15 -17.66 5.91
CA GLU A 24 0.77 -16.80 6.65
C GLU A 24 0.03 -16.11 7.80
N ALA A 25 0.45 -16.35 9.04
CA ALA A 25 -0.09 -15.68 10.20
C ALA A 25 0.54 -14.29 10.38
N ARG A 26 -0.29 -13.26 10.50
CA ARG A 26 0.13 -11.87 10.79
C ARG A 26 -0.58 -11.32 12.02
N LEU A 27 0.17 -10.59 12.85
CA LEU A 27 -0.36 -9.93 14.03
C LEU A 27 -0.93 -8.56 13.66
N VAL A 28 -2.19 -8.30 14.02
CA VAL A 28 -2.79 -6.98 13.90
C VAL A 28 -2.34 -6.11 15.06
N THR A 29 -1.79 -4.95 14.76
CA THR A 29 -1.36 -3.95 15.74
C THR A 29 -1.84 -2.56 15.33
N ARG A 30 -1.91 -1.62 16.27
CA ARG A 30 -2.36 -0.24 16.02
C ARG A 30 -1.23 0.73 16.24
N ASN A 31 -1.11 1.73 15.36
CA ASN A 31 -0.15 2.80 15.51
C ASN A 31 -0.70 3.91 16.43
N LYS A 32 0.10 4.96 16.65
CA LYS A 32 -0.29 6.13 17.45
C LYS A 32 -1.51 6.91 16.93
N PHE A 33 -1.90 6.68 15.67
CA PHE A 33 -3.05 7.28 15.02
C PHE A 33 -4.26 6.33 14.95
N ASN A 34 -4.25 5.22 15.71
CA ASN A 34 -5.27 4.17 15.69
C ASN A 34 -5.46 3.47 14.33
N GLN A 35 -4.49 3.57 13.42
CA GLN A 35 -4.52 2.82 12.17
C GLN A 35 -3.98 1.41 12.42
N GLU A 36 -4.70 0.41 11.92
CA GLU A 36 -4.33 -0.99 12.02
C GLU A 36 -3.32 -1.35 10.95
N TYR A 37 -2.30 -2.12 11.34
CA TYR A 37 -1.29 -2.65 10.43
C TYR A 37 -0.89 -4.06 10.83
N LEU A 38 -0.43 -4.83 9.83
CA LEU A 38 -0.08 -6.23 9.95
C LEU A 38 1.43 -6.39 10.17
N VAL A 39 1.80 -7.14 11.21
CA VAL A 39 3.19 -7.44 11.57
C VAL A 39 3.45 -8.93 11.41
N LYS A 40 4.51 -9.29 10.70
CA LYS A 40 4.96 -10.68 10.59
C LYS A 40 5.62 -11.11 11.90
N LEU A 41 5.19 -12.26 12.45
CA LEU A 41 5.74 -12.82 13.69
C LEU A 41 6.85 -13.84 13.46
N VAL A 42 6.86 -14.48 12.28
CA VAL A 42 7.87 -15.44 11.88
C VAL A 42 8.57 -14.90 10.63
N HIS A 43 9.90 -14.89 10.68
CA HIS A 43 10.72 -14.43 9.57
C HIS A 43 10.96 -15.63 8.64
N THR A 44 10.09 -15.79 7.65
CA THR A 44 10.43 -16.61 6.48
C THR A 44 11.46 -15.81 5.70
N GLY A 45 12.67 -16.34 5.54
CA GLY A 45 13.75 -15.71 4.79
C GLY A 45 13.45 -15.65 3.30
N ASN A 46 12.39 -14.93 2.94
CA ASN A 46 12.09 -14.61 1.57
C ASN A 46 13.01 -13.47 1.18
N ASN A 47 13.99 -13.84 0.36
CA ASN A 47 14.90 -13.00 -0.38
C ASN A 47 14.10 -12.17 -1.43
N ASP A 48 13.03 -11.49 -1.02
CA ASP A 48 12.18 -10.67 -1.92
C ASP A 48 13.00 -9.53 -2.59
N THR A 49 14.22 -9.28 -2.11
CA THR A 49 15.21 -8.38 -2.73
C THR A 49 16.02 -9.01 -3.85
N GLU A 50 16.11 -10.35 -3.95
CA GLU A 50 16.88 -11.00 -5.02
C GLU A 50 16.09 -11.19 -6.31
N ASP A 51 14.76 -11.20 -6.23
CA ASP A 51 13.86 -11.26 -7.40
C ASP A 51 13.41 -9.87 -7.90
N MET A 52 13.99 -8.78 -7.38
CA MET A 52 13.65 -7.43 -7.84
C MET A 52 14.34 -7.17 -9.19
N PRO A 53 13.59 -6.76 -10.24
CA PRO A 53 14.19 -6.47 -11.53
C PRO A 53 15.19 -5.32 -11.41
N GLU A 54 16.19 -5.32 -12.31
CA GLU A 54 17.11 -4.20 -12.44
C GLU A 54 16.34 -2.89 -12.66
N TYR A 55 16.73 -1.84 -11.94
CA TYR A 55 16.13 -0.53 -12.13
C TYR A 55 16.30 -0.10 -13.58
N LEU A 56 15.29 0.57 -14.12
CA LEU A 56 15.44 1.25 -15.40
C LEU A 56 16.62 2.24 -15.31
N PRO A 57 17.43 2.38 -16.36
CA PRO A 57 18.41 3.44 -16.44
C PRO A 57 17.70 4.78 -16.18
N GLU A 58 18.31 5.62 -15.37
CA GLU A 58 17.89 7.03 -15.30
C GLU A 58 18.07 7.59 -16.71
N GLU A 59 16.98 7.89 -17.41
CA GLU A 59 17.04 8.67 -18.63
C GLU A 59 17.67 10.01 -18.24
N ASP A 60 18.78 10.39 -18.89
CA ASP A 60 19.44 11.67 -18.69
C ASP A 60 18.36 12.75 -18.60
N GLU A 61 18.27 13.43 -17.46
CA GLU A 61 17.27 14.45 -17.21
C GLU A 61 17.29 15.44 -18.38
N GLN A 62 16.28 15.36 -19.26
CA GLN A 62 15.92 16.51 -20.07
C GLN A 62 15.43 17.56 -19.08
N GLU A 63 16.35 18.42 -18.63
CA GLU A 63 16.07 19.57 -17.75
C GLU A 63 15.05 20.54 -18.37
N ASP A 64 14.71 20.37 -19.64
CA ASP A 64 13.74 21.18 -20.37
C ASP A 64 12.42 20.41 -20.53
N GLU A 65 11.32 21.07 -20.16
CA GLU A 65 9.89 20.71 -20.37
C GLU A 65 9.03 20.34 -19.14
N LYS A 66 9.23 21.05 -18.01
CA LYS A 66 8.15 21.22 -16.99
C LYS A 66 7.14 22.32 -17.34
N GLU A 67 6.95 22.68 -18.61
CA GLU A 67 6.01 23.73 -19.02
C GLU A 67 4.58 23.21 -19.30
N GLY A 68 4.39 21.90 -19.49
CA GLY A 68 3.12 21.33 -19.97
C GLY A 68 1.93 21.38 -19.01
N VAL A 69 2.15 21.41 -17.69
CA VAL A 69 1.05 21.28 -16.70
C VAL A 69 0.57 22.63 -16.16
N VAL A 70 1.44 23.65 -16.17
CA VAL A 70 1.12 24.95 -15.55
C VAL A 70 0.14 25.75 -16.41
N SER A 71 0.11 25.52 -17.73
CA SER A 71 -0.73 26.26 -18.67
C SER A 71 -2.25 25.95 -18.58
N LEU A 72 -2.62 24.75 -18.10
CA LEU A 72 -4.03 24.35 -17.95
C LEU A 72 -4.70 24.98 -16.72
N LEU A 73 -3.93 25.34 -15.69
CA LEU A 73 -4.44 25.93 -14.45
C LEU A 73 -4.78 27.42 -14.59
N THR A 74 -4.03 28.17 -15.42
CA THR A 74 -4.26 29.59 -15.65
C THR A 74 -5.49 29.87 -16.51
N GLY A 75 -5.84 28.96 -17.45
CA GLY A 75 -7.07 29.05 -18.25
C GLY A 75 -8.35 28.74 -17.47
N LEU A 76 -8.27 28.00 -16.36
CA LEU A 76 -9.42 27.52 -15.59
C LEU A 76 -10.04 28.58 -14.67
N ARG A 77 -9.36 29.71 -14.41
CA ARG A 77 -9.84 30.77 -13.52
C ARG A 77 -11.00 31.59 -14.10
N GLN A 78 -11.26 31.52 -15.40
CA GLN A 78 -12.27 32.37 -16.07
C GLN A 78 -13.64 31.69 -16.28
N GLY A 79 -13.83 30.43 -15.90
CA GLY A 79 -15.04 29.65 -16.25
C GLY A 79 -15.69 28.89 -15.10
N ALA A 80 -15.84 29.49 -13.91
CA ALA A 80 -16.34 28.82 -12.71
C ALA A 80 -17.86 29.02 -12.46
N SER A 81 -18.71 28.55 -13.36
CA SER A 81 -20.16 28.44 -13.06
C SER A 81 -20.80 27.07 -13.33
N SER A 82 -20.05 26.07 -13.81
CA SER A 82 -20.60 24.72 -14.07
C SER A 82 -19.77 23.53 -13.55
N LEU A 83 -18.68 23.77 -12.79
CA LEU A 83 -17.66 22.75 -12.47
C LEU A 83 -18.07 21.68 -11.43
N TYR A 84 -19.19 21.83 -10.72
CA TYR A 84 -19.56 20.90 -9.65
C TYR A 84 -20.09 19.53 -10.15
N LYS A 85 -20.50 19.41 -11.42
CA LYS A 85 -20.98 18.11 -11.94
C LYS A 85 -19.87 17.21 -12.50
N SER A 86 -18.77 17.78 -13.00
CA SER A 86 -17.79 17.03 -13.80
C SER A 86 -16.77 16.22 -12.98
N THR A 87 -16.55 16.55 -11.70
CA THR A 87 -15.59 15.82 -10.85
C THR A 87 -16.16 14.49 -10.32
N THR A 88 -17.48 14.37 -10.27
CA THR A 88 -18.17 13.13 -9.87
C THR A 88 -18.03 12.02 -10.91
N GLU A 89 -18.10 12.34 -12.20
CA GLU A 89 -18.01 11.32 -13.27
C GLU A 89 -16.59 10.76 -13.45
N PHE A 90 -15.55 11.59 -13.24
CA PHE A 90 -14.16 11.17 -13.35
C PHE A 90 -13.75 10.21 -12.21
N LEU A 91 -14.19 10.48 -10.97
CA LEU A 91 -13.92 9.58 -9.84
C LEU A 91 -14.80 8.33 -9.87
N GLN A 92 -16.02 8.42 -10.43
CA GLN A 92 -16.92 7.26 -10.53
C GLN A 92 -16.44 6.23 -11.56
N ASN A 93 -15.80 6.65 -12.65
CA ASN A 93 -15.21 5.73 -13.64
C ASN A 93 -13.90 5.06 -13.18
N SER A 94 -13.34 5.47 -12.04
CA SER A 94 -12.10 4.89 -11.51
C SER A 94 -12.32 3.64 -10.62
N PHE A 95 -13.58 3.29 -10.33
CA PHE A 95 -13.93 2.18 -9.42
C PHE A 95 -14.79 1.07 -10.06
N TYR A 96 -14.95 1.07 -11.38
CA TYR A 96 -15.52 -0.06 -12.11
C TYR A 96 -14.44 -0.68 -13.02
N TRP A 97 -13.83 -1.76 -12.51
CA TRP A 97 -13.40 -2.89 -13.33
C TRP A 97 -14.64 -3.77 -13.55
#